data_AF-A0A0H5R672-F1
#
_entry.id   AF-A0A0H5R672-F1
#
_cell.length_a   1.000
_cell.length_b   1.000
_cell.length_c   1.000
_cell.angle_alpha   90.00
_cell.angle_beta   90.00
_cell.angle_gamma   90.00
#
_symmetry.space_group_name_H-M   'P 1'
#
loop_
_entity.id
_entity.type
_entity.pdbx_description
1 polymer ?
#
loop_
_entity_poly.entity_id
_entity_poly.type
_entity_poly.pdbx_seq_one_letter_code
_entity_poly.pdbx_strand_id
1 'polypeptide(L)'
;ASVNSMSKMLTRDHKATDPQEKARVVEAGGFVRSNRMFGLMSVTRSIGDFEYKLGSITGTLIPTPDLFEEDISSDHQCLIMACDGLWDVVDNALAVETALDSLRSGRTSCETAKTLA
;
A
#
# COMPACT_ATOMS: atom_id res chain seq x y z
N ALA A 1 3.78 7.99 -6.58
CA ALA A 1 4.85 8.92 -6.99
C ALA A 1 4.28 10.02 -7.87
N SER A 2 5.01 11.11 -8.05
CA SER A 2 4.70 12.12 -9.07
C SER A 2 5.64 11.98 -10.27
N VAL A 3 5.06 11.77 -11.46
CA VAL A 3 5.76 11.74 -12.74
C VAL A 3 5.02 12.65 -13.71
N ASN A 4 5.71 13.60 -14.35
CA ASN A 4 5.08 14.61 -15.20
C ASN A 4 3.97 15.42 -14.48
N SER A 5 4.16 15.70 -13.18
CA SER A 5 3.16 16.33 -12.29
C SER A 5 1.84 15.56 -12.13
N MET A 6 1.81 14.28 -12.50
CA MET A 6 0.65 13.41 -12.35
C MET A 6 0.93 12.31 -11.33
N SER A 7 -0.11 11.86 -10.64
CA SER A 7 0.02 10.73 -9.73
C SER A 7 0.20 9.43 -10.52
N LYS A 8 1.27 8.69 -10.17
CA LYS A 8 1.54 7.34 -10.63
C LYS A 8 1.51 6.40 -9.43
N MET A 9 0.57 5.46 -9.44
CA MET A 9 0.48 4.39 -8.44
C MET A 9 1.60 3.38 -8.69
N LEU A 10 2.38 3.06 -7.64
CA LEU A 10 3.51 2.12 -7.73
C LEU A 10 3.24 0.80 -7.01
N THR A 11 2.29 0.79 -6.07
CA THR A 11 1.96 -0.37 -5.24
C THR A 11 0.47 -0.64 -5.29
N ARG A 12 0.10 -1.88 -5.01
CA ARG A 12 -1.28 -2.32 -4.82
C ARG A 12 -1.42 -2.84 -3.38
N ASP A 13 -2.50 -2.48 -2.73
CA ASP A 13 -2.73 -2.91 -1.36
C ASP A 13 -3.10 -4.40 -1.28
N HIS A 14 -2.40 -5.15 -0.43
CA HIS A 14 -2.71 -6.55 -0.15
C HIS A 14 -3.75 -6.68 0.97
N LYS A 15 -4.97 -6.21 0.69
CA LYS A 15 -6.11 -6.29 1.61
C LYS A 15 -6.95 -7.52 1.32
N ALA A 16 -7.72 -7.98 2.30
CA ALA A 16 -8.64 -9.11 2.11
C ALA A 16 -9.80 -8.82 1.13
N THR A 17 -10.01 -7.55 0.78
CA THR A 17 -10.95 -7.10 -0.27
C THR A 17 -10.39 -7.25 -1.68
N ASP A 18 -9.08 -7.38 -1.83
CA ASP A 18 -8.47 -7.56 -3.13
C ASP A 18 -8.84 -8.94 -3.73
N PRO A 19 -9.34 -9.01 -4.97
CA PRO A 19 -9.80 -10.26 -5.55
C PRO A 19 -8.70 -11.33 -5.70
N GLN A 20 -7.47 -10.94 -6.02
CA GLN A 20 -6.35 -11.87 -6.20
C GLN A 20 -5.89 -12.43 -4.86
N GLU A 21 -5.77 -11.57 -3.84
CA GLU A 21 -5.42 -11.98 -2.49
C GLU A 21 -6.51 -12.86 -1.87
N LYS A 22 -7.80 -12.51 -2.08
CA LYS A 22 -8.92 -13.34 -1.63
C LYS A 22 -8.89 -14.72 -2.27
N ALA A 23 -8.63 -14.82 -3.58
CA ALA A 23 -8.52 -16.10 -4.27
C ALA A 23 -7.38 -16.94 -3.68
N ARG A 24 -6.19 -16.35 -3.49
CA ARG A 24 -5.04 -17.02 -2.88
C ARG A 24 -5.34 -17.52 -1.46
N VAL A 25 -5.97 -16.69 -0.62
CA VAL A 25 -6.36 -17.08 0.75
C VAL A 25 -7.28 -18.30 0.72
N VAL A 26 -8.27 -18.33 -0.19
CA VAL A 26 -9.22 -19.45 -0.30
C VAL A 26 -8.55 -20.71 -0.83
N GLU A 27 -7.65 -20.59 -1.82
CA GLU A 27 -6.87 -21.71 -2.35
C GLU A 27 -5.97 -22.35 -1.29
N ALA A 28 -5.41 -21.54 -0.39
CA ALA A 28 -4.62 -22.00 0.77
C ALA A 28 -5.48 -22.54 1.93
N GLY A 29 -6.79 -22.75 1.74
CA GLY A 29 -7.71 -23.31 2.75
C GLY A 29 -8.26 -22.30 3.76
N GLY A 30 -8.02 -21.00 3.55
CA GLY A 30 -8.57 -19.92 4.36
C GLY A 30 -9.93 -19.42 3.88
N PHE A 31 -10.45 -18.38 4.53
CA PHE A 31 -11.66 -17.69 4.10
C PHE A 31 -11.60 -16.18 4.39
N VAL A 32 -12.42 -15.41 3.70
CA VAL A 32 -12.62 -13.97 3.94
C VAL A 32 -14.05 -13.71 4.35
N ARG A 33 -14.25 -13.05 5.51
CA ARG A 33 -15.55 -12.66 6.04
C ARG A 33 -15.50 -11.19 6.47
N SER A 34 -16.53 -10.42 6.11
CA SER A 34 -16.61 -8.98 6.44
C SER A 34 -15.33 -8.21 6.07
N ASN A 35 -14.81 -8.44 4.86
CA ASN A 35 -13.58 -7.83 4.35
C ASN A 35 -12.32 -8.11 5.21
N ARG A 36 -12.32 -9.22 5.97
CA ARG A 36 -11.20 -9.66 6.80
C ARG A 36 -10.88 -11.14 6.57
N MET A 37 -9.60 -11.47 6.43
CA MET A 37 -9.09 -12.84 6.42
C MET A 37 -9.38 -13.49 7.78
N PHE A 38 -9.99 -14.67 7.76
CA PHE A 38 -10.54 -15.37 8.93
C PHE A 38 -11.54 -14.54 9.76
N GLY A 39 -12.05 -13.43 9.22
CA GLY A 39 -12.86 -12.46 9.97
C GLY A 39 -12.06 -11.58 10.95
N LEU A 40 -10.72 -11.70 10.97
CA LEU A 40 -9.84 -11.04 11.94
C LEU A 40 -8.94 -10.00 11.26
N MET A 41 -8.16 -10.41 10.25
CA MET A 41 -7.09 -9.59 9.66
C MET A 41 -7.59 -8.81 8.45
N SER A 42 -7.34 -7.50 8.38
CA SER A 42 -7.66 -6.67 7.20
C SER A 42 -6.66 -6.84 6.05
N VAL A 43 -5.45 -7.30 6.36
CA VAL A 43 -4.36 -7.57 5.41
C VAL A 43 -4.20 -9.07 5.17
N THR A 44 -3.65 -9.42 4.01
CA THR A 44 -3.38 -10.80 3.60
C THR A 44 -1.89 -11.11 3.45
N ARG A 45 -1.04 -10.10 3.63
CA ARG A 45 0.41 -10.22 3.68
C ARG A 45 0.97 -9.43 4.87
N SER A 46 1.92 -10.02 5.57
CA SER A 46 2.62 -9.37 6.69
C SER A 46 3.94 -10.07 6.99
N ILE A 47 4.85 -9.36 7.65
CA ILE A 47 5.98 -9.97 8.35
C ILE A 47 5.52 -10.24 9.80
N GLY A 48 5.90 -11.37 10.39
CA GLY A 48 5.38 -11.81 11.70
C GLY A 48 4.13 -12.67 11.57
N ASP A 49 3.17 -12.53 12.49
CA ASP A 49 1.87 -13.24 12.49
C ASP A 49 2.02 -14.76 12.25
N PHE A 50 2.98 -15.36 12.95
CA PHE A 50 3.41 -16.75 12.71
C PHE A 50 2.30 -17.77 12.89
N GLU A 51 1.28 -17.47 13.71
CA GLU A 51 0.12 -18.32 13.92
C GLU A 51 -0.64 -18.63 12.62
N TYR A 52 -0.61 -17.73 11.63
CA TYR A 52 -1.25 -17.92 10.31
C TYR A 52 -0.31 -18.47 9.23
N LYS A 53 0.90 -18.89 9.61
CA LYS A 53 1.94 -19.36 8.67
C LYS A 53 2.35 -20.82 8.90
N LEU A 54 1.71 -21.50 9.85
CA LEU A 54 2.03 -22.85 10.26
C LEU A 54 0.86 -23.82 10.02
N GLY A 55 1.18 -25.10 9.84
CA GLY A 55 0.19 -26.17 9.76
C GLY A 55 -0.70 -26.13 8.51
N SER A 56 -1.99 -26.44 8.68
CA SER A 56 -2.94 -26.57 7.57
C SER A 56 -3.40 -25.24 6.95
N ILE A 57 -3.05 -24.11 7.58
CA ILE A 57 -3.35 -22.76 7.08
C ILE A 57 -2.10 -22.05 6.52
N THR A 58 -0.98 -22.76 6.40
CA THR A 58 0.21 -22.22 5.75
C THR A 58 -0.14 -21.72 4.35
N GLY A 59 0.23 -20.48 4.07
CA GLY A 59 -0.03 -19.85 2.78
C GLY A 59 -1.30 -19.01 2.75
N THR A 60 -2.11 -18.91 3.81
CA THR A 60 -3.21 -17.93 3.88
C THR A 60 -2.68 -16.52 4.14
N LEU A 61 -1.71 -16.38 5.05
CA LEU A 61 -0.96 -15.13 5.27
C LEU A 61 0.48 -15.34 4.82
N ILE A 62 1.03 -14.48 3.97
CA ILE A 62 2.39 -14.65 3.42
C ILE A 62 3.28 -13.43 3.68
N PRO A 63 4.60 -13.63 3.86
CA PRO A 63 5.55 -12.53 3.99
C PRO A 63 6.09 -12.04 2.63
N THR A 64 5.71 -12.68 1.52
CA THR A 64 6.28 -12.41 0.20
C THR A 64 5.82 -11.04 -0.32
N PRO A 65 6.75 -10.10 -0.59
CA PRO A 65 6.40 -8.79 -1.12
C PRO A 65 6.09 -8.87 -2.63
N ASP A 66 5.37 -7.88 -3.14
CA ASP A 66 5.41 -7.56 -4.56
C ASP A 66 6.67 -6.69 -4.81
N LEU A 67 7.39 -6.98 -5.91
CA LEU A 67 8.57 -6.22 -6.32
C LEU A 67 8.21 -5.37 -7.54
N PHE A 68 8.64 -4.11 -7.52
CA PHE A 68 8.47 -3.17 -8.60
C PHE A 68 9.77 -2.38 -8.78
N GLU A 69 10.25 -2.27 -10.01
CA GLU A 69 11.45 -1.55 -10.40
C GLU A 69 11.09 -0.54 -11.48
N GLU A 70 11.66 0.67 -11.38
CA GLU A 70 11.45 1.75 -12.33
C GLU A 70 12.70 2.62 -12.45
N ASP A 71 13.06 2.97 -13.68
CA ASP A 71 14.13 3.91 -13.97
C ASP A 71 13.72 5.35 -13.63
N ILE A 72 14.54 6.02 -12.82
CA ILE A 72 14.29 7.41 -12.42
C ILE A 72 14.72 8.34 -13.55
N SER A 73 13.78 9.17 -14.01
CA SER A 73 13.99 10.24 -14.99
C SER A 73 13.86 11.63 -14.38
N SER A 74 14.18 12.68 -15.15
CA SER A 74 13.95 14.08 -14.76
C SER A 74 12.49 14.44 -14.53
N ASP A 75 11.55 13.64 -15.02
CA ASP A 75 10.12 13.87 -14.88
C ASP A 75 9.58 13.45 -13.51
N HIS A 76 10.38 12.71 -12.74
CA HIS A 76 10.07 12.29 -11.38
C HIS A 76 10.31 13.45 -10.40
N GLN A 77 9.27 13.84 -9.67
CA GLN A 77 9.34 14.99 -8.76
C GLN A 77 9.36 14.57 -7.28
N CYS A 78 8.61 13.53 -6.92
CA CYS A 78 8.59 13.02 -5.56
C CYS A 78 8.07 11.57 -5.48
N LEU A 79 8.49 10.87 -4.43
CA LEU A 79 7.91 9.62 -3.97
C LEU A 79 7.21 9.88 -2.64
N ILE A 80 5.96 9.42 -2.53
CA ILE A 80 5.18 9.48 -1.28
C ILE A 80 5.05 8.06 -0.78
N MET A 81 5.44 7.84 0.48
CA MET A 81 5.28 6.58 1.20
C MET A 81 4.57 6.88 2.52
N ALA A 82 3.45 6.21 2.76
CA ALA A 82 2.65 6.38 3.96
C ALA A 82 1.90 5.08 4.28
N CYS A 83 1.45 4.94 5.53
CA CYS A 83 0.53 3.87 5.91
C CYS A 83 -0.91 4.18 5.47
N ASP A 84 -1.81 3.22 5.67
CA ASP A 84 -3.23 3.34 5.34
C ASP A 84 -3.93 4.50 6.06
N GLY A 85 -3.44 4.94 7.22
CA GLY A 85 -3.97 6.13 7.90
C GLY A 85 -4.05 7.40 7.02
N LEU A 86 -3.15 7.55 6.04
CA LEU A 86 -3.26 8.61 5.02
C LEU A 86 -4.22 8.20 3.89
N TRP A 87 -3.99 7.02 3.32
CA TRP A 87 -4.67 6.58 2.09
C TRP A 87 -6.15 6.24 2.29
N ASP A 88 -6.58 6.02 3.53
CA ASP A 88 -7.98 5.81 3.88
C ASP A 88 -8.81 7.11 3.72
N VAL A 89 -8.17 8.29 3.70
CA VAL A 89 -8.84 9.59 3.68
C VAL A 89 -8.35 10.55 2.58
N VAL A 90 -7.19 10.29 1.98
CA VAL A 90 -6.61 11.11 0.89
C VAL A 90 -6.36 10.24 -0.34
N ASP A 91 -6.87 10.67 -1.49
CA ASP A 91 -6.58 10.01 -2.75
C ASP A 91 -5.18 10.34 -3.30
N ASN A 92 -4.70 9.49 -4.21
CA ASN A 92 -3.35 9.62 -4.77
C ASN A 92 -3.10 10.93 -5.52
N ALA A 93 -4.13 11.50 -6.17
CA ALA A 93 -3.98 12.73 -6.95
C ALA A 93 -3.85 13.93 -6.01
N LEU A 94 -4.73 14.02 -5.01
CA LEU A 94 -4.70 15.06 -3.98
C LEU A 94 -3.41 15.03 -3.16
N ALA A 95 -2.92 13.83 -2.81
CA ALA A 95 -1.63 13.69 -2.12
C ALA A 95 -0.46 14.23 -2.96
N VAL A 96 -0.44 13.92 -4.26
CA VAL A 96 0.61 14.42 -5.17
C VAL A 96 0.49 15.92 -5.36
N GLU A 97 -0.71 16.46 -5.60
CA GLU A 97 -0.95 17.89 -5.74
C GLU A 97 -0.47 18.66 -4.50
N THR A 98 -0.91 18.23 -3.31
CA THR A 98 -0.51 18.83 -2.03
C THR A 98 1.00 18.79 -1.84
N ALA A 99 1.63 17.65 -2.15
CA ALA A 99 3.07 17.51 -2.03
C ALA A 99 3.83 18.43 -2.99
N LEU A 100 3.41 18.50 -4.25
CA LEU A 100 4.05 19.35 -5.26
C LEU A 100 3.90 20.83 -4.92
N ASP A 101 2.73 21.28 -4.48
CA ASP A 101 2.50 22.67 -4.10
C ASP A 101 3.35 23.08 -2.89
N SER A 102 3.49 22.17 -1.92
CA SER A 102 4.36 22.36 -0.76
C SER A 102 5.83 22.48 -1.15
N LEU A 103 6.32 21.56 -2.00
CA LEU A 103 7.71 21.56 -2.49
C LEU A 103 8.01 22.78 -3.38
N ARG A 104 7.08 23.17 -4.26
CA ARG A 104 7.20 24.37 -5.11
C ARG A 104 7.23 25.66 -4.30
N SER A 105 6.60 25.66 -3.12
CA SER A 105 6.67 26.76 -2.16
C SER A 105 8.01 26.81 -1.40
N GLY A 106 8.98 25.97 -1.74
CA GLY A 106 10.30 25.91 -1.11
C GLY A 106 10.35 25.15 0.20
N ARG A 107 9.29 24.42 0.58
CA ARG A 107 9.29 23.59 1.78
C ARG A 107 10.11 22.33 1.58
N THR A 108 10.68 21.84 2.68
CA THR A 108 11.41 20.57 2.72
C THR A 108 10.46 19.37 2.61
N SER A 109 11.01 18.18 2.36
CA SER A 109 10.25 16.92 2.36
C SER A 109 9.61 16.62 3.72
N CYS A 110 10.27 16.99 4.82
CA CYS A 110 9.75 16.83 6.19
C CYS A 110 8.53 17.73 6.44
N GLU A 111 8.60 19.00 6.04
CA GLU A 111 7.46 19.93 6.14
C GLU A 111 6.32 19.51 5.22
N THR A 112 6.64 19.03 4.02
CA THR A 112 5.66 18.50 3.07
C THR A 112 4.96 17.26 3.63
N ALA A 113 5.67 16.34 4.27
CA ALA A 113 5.06 15.18 4.92
C ALA A 113 4.06 15.58 6.01
N LYS A 114 4.34 16.66 6.77
CA LYS A 114 3.41 17.21 7.78
C LYS A 114 2.20 17.89 7.18
N THR A 115 2.25 18.35 5.93
CA THR A 115 1.07 18.93 5.26
C THR A 115 0.12 17.86 4.72
N LEU A 116 0.58 16.61 4.60
CA LEU A 116 -0.25 15.49 4.16
C LEU A 116 -1.00 14.81 5.31
N ALA A 117 -0.54 14.97 6.55
CA ALA A 117 -1.10 14.37 7.76
C ALA A 117 -1.91 15.38 8.59
#